data_AF-A0A3F3GYH5-F1
#
_entry.id   AF-A0A3F3GYH5-F1
#
_cell.length_a   1.000
_cell.length_b   1.000
_cell.length_c   1.000
_cell.angle_alpha   90.00
_cell.angle_beta   90.00
_cell.angle_gamma   90.00
#
_symmetry.space_group_name_H-M   'P 1'
#
loop_
_entity.id
_entity.type
_entity.pdbx_description
1 polymer ?
#
loop_
_entity_poly.entity_id
_entity_poly.type
_entity_poly.pdbx_seq_one_letter_code
_entity_poly.pdbx_strand_id
1 'polypeptide(L)'
;MKVAISSDNHLDLNKVEPRWAMTQQAQYLIQEKIDVYVIAGDLFNRFDKTLEFARDLQAMVGTAVTIRFLAGNHEMGTGISYDELESPVDDLYFHNKTLDIGDARLIGNNSWYDYTFDEGRHDFDEVRRFKREFWYDRRIEQPITDPERLAINLEQMRQAIVAAKEDQRKIVVINHFAQEHEFIDQIPFRMERLDVLKAFLGSQAVGDLMLEQQVQAAVSGHLHLHVQALPLQETTFYNASVGYHTRRVKEWFSNDFMTEWANRLIVLDV
;
A
#
# COMPACT_ATOMS: atom_id res chain seq x y z
N MET A 1 8.04 -3.65 -20.01
CA MET A 1 6.86 -4.30 -19.40
C MET A 1 6.12 -3.25 -18.58
N LYS A 2 4.81 -3.40 -18.36
CA LYS A 2 4.00 -2.42 -17.63
C LYS A 2 3.48 -2.97 -16.31
N VAL A 3 3.77 -2.25 -15.23
CA VAL A 3 3.28 -2.56 -13.89
C VAL A 3 2.32 -1.47 -13.47
N ALA A 4 1.07 -1.83 -13.22
CA ALA A 4 0.06 -0.92 -12.69
C ALA A 4 -0.13 -1.15 -11.19
N ILE A 5 -0.23 -0.08 -10.41
CA ILE A 5 -0.40 -0.13 -8.96
C ILE A 5 -1.48 0.86 -8.53
N SER A 6 -2.42 0.41 -7.71
CA SER A 6 -3.40 1.26 -7.01
C SER A 6 -3.58 0.77 -5.59
N SER A 7 -3.98 1.65 -4.68
CA SER A 7 -4.33 1.31 -3.29
C SER A 7 -5.58 2.08 -2.86
N ASP A 8 -6.11 1.74 -1.70
CA ASP A 8 -7.15 2.54 -1.04
C ASP A 8 -8.43 2.69 -1.89
N ASN A 9 -8.78 1.61 -2.60
CA ASN A 9 -9.99 1.55 -3.41
C ASN A 9 -11.25 1.55 -2.53
N HIS A 10 -11.15 0.94 -1.33
CA HIS A 10 -12.19 0.97 -0.30
C HIS A 10 -13.59 0.65 -0.84
N LEU A 11 -13.73 -0.41 -1.64
CA LEU A 11 -14.94 -0.66 -2.43
C LEU A 11 -16.19 -0.79 -1.56
N ASP A 12 -16.08 -1.39 -0.38
CA ASP A 12 -17.15 -1.51 0.60
C ASP A 12 -17.56 -0.16 1.21
N LEU A 13 -16.59 0.67 1.62
CA LEU A 13 -16.84 1.98 2.20
C LEU A 13 -17.35 2.99 1.18
N ASN A 14 -16.82 2.94 -0.05
CA ASN A 14 -17.24 3.74 -1.19
C ASN A 14 -18.54 3.25 -1.83
N LYS A 15 -19.06 2.09 -1.40
CA LYS A 15 -20.28 1.45 -1.91
C LYS A 15 -20.23 1.21 -3.42
N VAL A 16 -19.04 0.90 -3.91
CA VAL A 16 -18.83 0.46 -5.29
C VAL A 16 -19.16 -1.02 -5.36
N GLU A 17 -19.97 -1.42 -6.35
CA GLU A 17 -20.33 -2.83 -6.51
C GLU A 17 -19.07 -3.62 -6.95
N PRO A 18 -18.60 -4.62 -6.17
CA PRO A 18 -17.33 -5.27 -6.43
C PRO A 18 -17.22 -5.96 -7.79
N ARG A 19 -18.26 -6.65 -8.25
CA ARG A 19 -18.21 -7.39 -9.51
C ARG A 19 -18.14 -6.46 -10.71
N TRP A 20 -18.86 -5.35 -10.66
CA TRP A 20 -18.78 -4.28 -11.63
C TRP A 20 -17.37 -3.68 -11.66
N ALA A 21 -16.82 -3.27 -10.50
CA ALA A 21 -15.47 -2.70 -10.42
C ALA A 21 -14.43 -3.65 -11.00
N MET A 22 -14.48 -4.93 -10.60
CA MET A 22 -13.60 -5.99 -11.11
C MET A 22 -13.68 -6.11 -12.63
N THR A 23 -14.90 -6.11 -13.19
CA THR A 23 -15.11 -6.22 -14.65
C THR A 23 -14.52 -5.02 -15.38
N GLN A 24 -14.72 -3.81 -14.86
CA GLN A 24 -14.19 -2.58 -15.47
C GLN A 24 -12.66 -2.51 -15.37
N GLN A 25 -12.09 -2.85 -14.21
CA GLN A 25 -10.64 -2.93 -14.01
C GLN A 25 -10.00 -3.98 -14.92
N ALA A 26 -10.56 -5.20 -15.00
CA ALA A 26 -10.06 -6.25 -15.89
C ALA A 26 -10.02 -5.80 -17.35
N GLN A 27 -11.10 -5.17 -17.82
CA GLN A 27 -11.17 -4.64 -19.18
C GLN A 27 -10.10 -3.56 -19.41
N TYR A 28 -9.95 -2.62 -18.48
CA TYR A 28 -8.95 -1.57 -18.59
C TYR A 28 -7.53 -2.14 -18.63
N LEU A 29 -7.17 -3.02 -17.69
CA LEU A 29 -5.84 -3.61 -17.57
C LEU A 29 -5.44 -4.35 -18.86
N ILE A 30 -6.36 -5.10 -19.45
CA ILE A 30 -6.13 -5.79 -20.73
C ILE A 30 -5.98 -4.80 -21.88
N GLN A 31 -6.83 -3.77 -21.95
CA GLN A 31 -6.80 -2.75 -23.01
C GLN A 31 -5.50 -1.95 -23.00
N GLU A 32 -5.03 -1.55 -21.82
CA GLU A 32 -3.79 -0.80 -21.61
C GLU A 32 -2.52 -1.65 -21.67
N LYS A 33 -2.69 -2.98 -21.84
CA LYS A 33 -1.64 -3.98 -21.92
C LYS A 33 -0.75 -3.96 -20.68
N ILE A 34 -1.39 -3.97 -19.52
CA ILE A 34 -0.71 -4.10 -18.23
C ILE A 34 -0.26 -5.55 -18.06
N ASP A 35 1.01 -5.77 -17.72
CA ASP A 35 1.56 -7.11 -17.50
C ASP A 35 1.34 -7.58 -16.05
N VAL A 36 1.48 -6.67 -15.08
CA VAL A 36 1.26 -6.93 -13.65
C VAL A 36 0.40 -5.83 -13.06
N TYR A 37 -0.63 -6.20 -12.30
CA TYR A 37 -1.41 -5.28 -11.49
C TYR A 37 -1.28 -5.63 -10.00
N VAL A 38 -0.84 -4.65 -9.21
CA VAL A 38 -0.68 -4.78 -7.75
C VAL A 38 -1.72 -3.92 -7.04
N ILE A 39 -2.56 -4.55 -6.23
CA ILE A 39 -3.48 -3.88 -5.31
C ILE A 39 -2.72 -3.64 -4.00
N ALA A 40 -2.24 -2.43 -3.76
CA ALA A 40 -1.31 -2.11 -2.67
C ALA A 40 -2.02 -1.82 -1.32
N GLY A 41 -2.98 -2.68 -0.96
CA GLY A 41 -3.76 -2.58 0.28
C GLY A 41 -5.01 -1.71 0.18
N ASP A 42 -5.87 -1.88 1.18
CA ASP A 42 -7.10 -1.15 1.42
C ASP A 42 -8.10 -1.24 0.24
N LEU A 43 -8.33 -2.45 -0.24
CA LEU A 43 -9.41 -2.75 -1.18
C LEU A 43 -10.74 -2.91 -0.43
N PHE A 44 -10.72 -3.56 0.74
CA PHE A 44 -11.86 -3.83 1.61
C PHE A 44 -11.46 -3.78 3.10
N ASN A 45 -12.43 -3.63 4.00
CA ASN A 45 -12.20 -3.76 5.45
C ASN A 45 -12.00 -5.19 5.96
N ARG A 46 -11.67 -6.14 5.08
CA ARG A 46 -11.45 -7.55 5.43
C ARG A 46 -10.54 -8.26 4.44
N PHE A 47 -9.57 -9.01 4.97
CA PHE A 47 -8.61 -9.76 4.17
C PHE A 47 -9.26 -10.82 3.25
N ASP A 48 -10.20 -11.60 3.78
CA ASP A 48 -10.86 -12.68 3.04
C ASP A 48 -11.59 -12.18 1.78
N LYS A 49 -12.16 -10.97 1.84
CA LYS A 49 -12.78 -10.30 0.69
C LYS A 49 -11.79 -9.80 -0.34
N THR A 50 -10.66 -9.26 0.10
CA THR A 50 -9.59 -8.86 -0.82
C THR A 50 -8.98 -10.07 -1.52
N LEU A 51 -8.77 -11.18 -0.81
CA LEU A 51 -8.29 -12.44 -1.39
C LEU A 51 -9.28 -13.03 -2.41
N GLU A 52 -10.58 -13.09 -2.07
CA GLU A 52 -11.65 -13.53 -2.98
C GLU A 52 -11.66 -12.68 -4.26
N PHE A 53 -11.64 -11.35 -4.11
CA PHE A 53 -11.60 -10.42 -5.23
C PHE A 53 -10.36 -10.61 -6.11
N ALA A 54 -9.17 -10.75 -5.52
CA ALA A 54 -7.93 -10.90 -6.26
C ALA A 54 -7.92 -12.21 -7.07
N ARG A 55 -8.41 -13.32 -6.51
CA ARG A 55 -8.55 -14.61 -7.21
C ARG A 55 -9.52 -14.52 -8.37
N ASP A 56 -10.69 -13.92 -8.16
CA ASP A 56 -11.70 -13.75 -9.21
C ASP A 56 -11.21 -12.82 -10.33
N LEU A 57 -10.51 -11.73 -9.97
CA LEU A 57 -9.89 -10.84 -10.94
C LEU A 57 -8.81 -11.58 -11.75
N GLN A 58 -7.94 -12.36 -11.10
CA GLN A 58 -6.92 -13.19 -11.78
C GLN A 58 -7.55 -14.20 -12.73
N ALA A 59 -8.65 -14.85 -12.34
CA ALA A 59 -9.40 -15.76 -13.19
C ALA A 59 -10.01 -15.04 -14.40
N MET A 60 -10.50 -13.81 -14.22
CA MET A 60 -11.09 -12.99 -15.28
C MET A 60 -10.08 -12.52 -16.32
N VAL A 61 -8.90 -12.07 -15.88
CA VAL A 61 -7.83 -11.60 -16.79
C VAL A 61 -7.00 -12.75 -17.38
N GLY A 62 -7.09 -13.95 -16.81
CA GLY A 62 -6.35 -15.13 -17.27
C GLY A 62 -4.85 -14.89 -17.24
N THR A 63 -4.15 -15.30 -18.29
CA THR A 63 -2.69 -15.10 -18.41
C THR A 63 -2.29 -13.74 -18.98
N ALA A 64 -3.26 -12.88 -19.33
CA ALA A 64 -2.96 -11.57 -19.90
C ALA A 64 -2.35 -10.60 -18.87
N VAL A 65 -2.74 -10.75 -17.60
CA VAL A 65 -2.27 -9.90 -16.50
C VAL A 65 -1.99 -10.77 -15.28
N THR A 66 -0.88 -10.52 -14.60
CA THR A 66 -0.58 -11.13 -13.30
C THR A 66 -1.11 -10.23 -12.17
N ILE A 67 -1.97 -10.78 -11.31
CA ILE A 67 -2.57 -10.05 -10.19
C ILE A 67 -1.79 -10.35 -8.91
N ARG A 68 -1.48 -9.30 -8.15
CA ARG A 68 -0.91 -9.36 -6.81
C ARG A 68 -1.66 -8.42 -5.88
N PHE A 69 -1.67 -8.72 -4.59
CA PHE A 69 -2.23 -7.79 -3.60
C PHE A 69 -1.41 -7.78 -2.31
N LEU A 70 -1.38 -6.63 -1.66
CA LEU A 70 -0.92 -6.45 -0.28
C LEU A 70 -2.12 -6.23 0.63
N ALA A 71 -1.91 -6.44 1.92
CA ALA A 71 -2.89 -6.05 2.94
C ALA A 71 -2.54 -4.63 3.40
N GLY A 72 -3.52 -3.74 3.39
CA GLY A 72 -3.44 -2.49 4.14
C GLY A 72 -3.95 -2.67 5.57
N ASN A 73 -3.99 -1.59 6.37
CA ASN A 73 -4.47 -1.71 7.75
C ASN A 73 -5.96 -2.14 7.79
N HIS A 74 -6.75 -1.80 6.78
CA HIS A 74 -8.15 -2.21 6.73
C HIS A 74 -8.35 -3.71 6.49
N GLU A 75 -7.51 -4.36 5.68
CA GLU A 75 -7.55 -5.83 5.57
C GLU A 75 -7.05 -6.53 6.83
N MET A 76 -6.00 -5.99 7.48
CA MET A 76 -5.40 -6.60 8.67
C MET A 76 -6.34 -6.60 9.89
N GLY A 77 -7.33 -5.71 9.91
CA GLY A 77 -8.24 -5.58 11.06
C GLY A 77 -9.28 -6.69 11.17
N THR A 78 -9.50 -7.51 10.13
CA THR A 78 -10.54 -8.55 10.14
C THR A 78 -10.30 -9.64 9.09
N GLY A 79 -10.54 -10.90 9.47
CA GLY A 79 -10.55 -12.03 8.55
C GLY A 79 -9.19 -12.69 8.32
N ILE A 80 -8.18 -12.31 9.11
CA ILE A 80 -6.85 -12.91 9.13
C ILE A 80 -6.18 -12.67 10.49
N SER A 81 -5.33 -13.58 10.93
CA SER A 81 -4.46 -13.42 12.11
C SER A 81 -3.08 -12.85 11.73
N TYR A 82 -2.32 -12.38 12.73
CA TYR A 82 -0.94 -11.94 12.52
C TYR A 82 -0.05 -13.04 11.90
N ASP A 83 -0.12 -14.28 12.43
CA ASP A 83 0.67 -15.40 11.92
C ASP A 83 0.32 -15.75 10.46
N GLU A 84 -0.97 -15.64 10.10
CA GLU A 84 -1.41 -15.83 8.73
C GLU A 84 -0.90 -14.71 7.80
N LEU A 85 -0.93 -13.44 8.23
CA LEU A 85 -0.38 -12.31 7.47
C LEU A 85 1.11 -12.48 7.14
N GLU A 86 1.88 -13.11 8.03
CA GLU A 86 3.31 -13.38 7.85
C GLU A 86 3.59 -14.73 7.15
N SER A 87 2.55 -15.43 6.68
CA SER A 87 2.66 -16.74 6.03
C SER A 87 2.27 -16.68 4.54
N PRO A 88 2.68 -17.67 3.72
CA PRO A 88 2.29 -17.75 2.32
C PRO A 88 0.85 -18.26 2.16
N VAL A 89 -0.14 -17.54 2.69
CA VAL A 89 -1.56 -17.93 2.68
C VAL A 89 -2.14 -18.13 1.28
N ASP A 90 -1.62 -17.40 0.30
CA ASP A 90 -1.99 -17.50 -1.10
C ASP A 90 -0.86 -16.99 -2.00
N ASP A 91 -0.75 -17.51 -3.23
CA ASP A 91 0.26 -17.09 -4.20
C ASP A 91 0.08 -15.64 -4.68
N LEU A 92 -1.16 -15.14 -4.74
CA LEU A 92 -1.46 -13.76 -5.14
C LEU A 92 -1.16 -12.75 -4.04
N TYR A 93 -1.13 -13.20 -2.78
CA TYR A 93 -0.76 -12.36 -1.65
C TYR A 93 0.74 -12.07 -1.69
N PHE A 94 1.10 -10.78 -1.81
CA PHE A 94 2.42 -10.33 -2.22
C PHE A 94 3.30 -9.84 -1.05
N HIS A 95 2.87 -10.08 0.19
CA HIS A 95 3.67 -9.76 1.36
C HIS A 95 4.92 -10.65 1.45
N ASN A 96 6.09 -10.03 1.66
CA ASN A 96 7.38 -10.71 1.75
C ASN A 96 7.67 -11.63 0.55
N LYS A 97 7.36 -11.13 -0.65
CA LYS A 97 7.54 -11.85 -1.91
C LYS A 97 8.13 -10.95 -2.97
N THR A 98 8.71 -11.59 -3.98
CA THR A 98 9.28 -10.91 -5.15
C THR A 98 8.69 -11.45 -6.44
N LEU A 99 8.67 -10.64 -7.49
CA LEU A 99 8.25 -11.03 -8.83
C LEU A 99 9.18 -10.40 -9.86
N ASP A 100 9.86 -11.24 -10.65
CA ASP A 100 10.68 -10.77 -11.76
C ASP A 100 9.82 -10.45 -12.97
N ILE A 101 10.06 -9.29 -13.58
CA ILE A 101 9.37 -8.80 -14.75
C ILE A 101 10.34 -8.03 -15.64
N GLY A 102 10.66 -8.60 -16.80
CA GLY A 102 11.72 -8.05 -17.65
C GLY A 102 13.07 -8.02 -16.92
N ASP A 103 13.68 -6.84 -16.84
CA ASP A 103 14.92 -6.59 -16.10
C ASP A 103 14.69 -6.09 -14.66
N ALA A 104 13.43 -5.93 -14.25
CA ALA A 104 13.06 -5.49 -12.92
C ALA A 104 12.64 -6.64 -12.01
N ARG A 105 12.77 -6.40 -10.71
CA ARG A 105 12.21 -7.22 -9.62
C ARG A 105 11.29 -6.34 -8.79
N LEU A 106 10.02 -6.72 -8.73
CA LEU A 106 9.05 -6.15 -7.81
C LEU A 106 9.23 -6.81 -6.44
N ILE A 107 9.17 -6.02 -5.38
CA ILE A 107 9.27 -6.47 -4.00
C ILE A 107 8.01 -5.98 -3.27
N GLY A 108 7.21 -6.92 -2.79
CA GLY A 108 6.00 -6.62 -2.02
C GLY A 108 6.22 -6.81 -0.53
N ASN A 109 5.79 -5.84 0.26
CA ASN A 109 5.72 -5.96 1.72
C ASN A 109 4.55 -5.11 2.21
N ASN A 110 3.85 -5.52 3.26
CA ASN A 110 2.72 -4.71 3.73
C ASN A 110 3.24 -3.43 4.41
N SER A 111 4.45 -3.50 4.97
CA SER A 111 5.05 -2.51 5.86
C SER A 111 4.21 -2.29 7.13
N TRP A 112 4.65 -1.33 7.93
CA TRP A 112 3.95 -0.83 9.11
C TRP A 112 4.43 0.59 9.46
N TYR A 113 4.27 1.00 10.71
CA TYR A 113 4.75 2.28 11.24
C TYR A 113 5.40 2.10 12.61
N ASP A 114 6.19 3.09 13.02
CA ASP A 114 6.92 3.15 14.29
C ASP A 114 6.74 4.49 15.02
N TYR A 115 5.75 5.28 14.59
CA TYR A 115 5.40 6.59 15.14
C TYR A 115 6.37 7.74 14.83
N THR A 116 7.40 7.52 14.01
CA THR A 116 8.43 8.56 13.78
C THR A 116 7.89 9.82 13.09
N PHE A 117 6.85 9.68 12.28
CA PHE A 117 6.19 10.81 11.60
C PHE A 117 5.45 11.77 12.55
N ASP A 118 5.27 11.41 13.83
CA ASP A 118 4.81 12.35 14.86
C ASP A 118 5.89 13.35 15.30
N GLU A 119 7.17 13.08 14.98
CA GLU A 119 8.32 13.92 15.34
C GLU A 119 8.48 14.18 16.84
N GLY A 120 7.96 13.28 17.67
CA GLY A 120 8.00 13.39 19.13
C GLY A 120 7.13 14.51 19.69
N ARG A 121 6.09 14.93 18.95
CA ARG A 121 5.08 15.89 19.46
C ARG A 121 4.26 15.31 20.60
N HIS A 122 4.06 13.99 20.58
CA HIS A 122 3.36 13.23 21.59
C HIS A 122 4.30 12.19 22.19
N ASP A 123 4.12 11.91 23.48
CA ASP A 123 4.84 10.81 24.10
C ASP A 123 4.26 9.44 23.64
N PHE A 124 5.04 8.39 23.87
CA PHE A 124 4.68 7.04 23.44
C PHE A 124 3.37 6.53 24.08
N ASP A 125 3.06 6.93 25.32
CA ASP A 125 1.84 6.51 26.01
C ASP A 125 0.61 7.25 25.48
N GLU A 126 0.76 8.51 25.06
CA GLU A 126 -0.27 9.30 24.37
C GLU A 126 -0.62 8.68 23.03
N VAL A 127 0.37 8.36 22.19
CA VAL A 127 0.17 7.71 20.90
C VAL A 127 -0.54 6.36 21.08
N ARG A 128 -0.05 5.50 21.99
CA ARG A 128 -0.69 4.20 22.25
C ARG A 128 -2.10 4.31 22.79
N ARG A 129 -2.36 5.29 23.67
CA ARG A 129 -3.70 5.58 24.18
C ARG A 129 -4.63 6.00 23.05
N PHE A 130 -4.19 6.92 22.20
CA PHE A 130 -4.97 7.37 21.05
C PHE A 130 -5.28 6.23 20.10
N LYS A 131 -4.28 5.37 19.79
CA LYS A 131 -4.48 4.18 18.96
C LYS A 131 -5.61 3.31 19.52
N ARG A 132 -5.51 2.92 20.79
CA ARG A 132 -6.47 2.06 21.47
C ARG A 132 -7.89 2.63 21.50
N GLU A 133 -8.04 3.94 21.65
CA GLU A 133 -9.34 4.58 21.85
C GLU A 133 -10.01 5.02 20.55
N PHE A 134 -9.24 5.52 19.58
CA PHE A 134 -9.78 6.25 18.44
C PHE A 134 -9.34 5.71 17.08
N TRP A 135 -8.09 5.27 16.94
CA TRP A 135 -7.57 4.83 15.64
C TRP A 135 -8.16 3.49 15.18
N TYR A 136 -8.29 3.31 13.86
CA TYR A 136 -8.86 2.09 13.28
C TYR A 136 -8.06 0.84 13.70
N ASP A 137 -6.74 0.96 13.72
CA ASP A 137 -5.81 -0.15 13.90
C ASP A 137 -5.85 -0.78 15.30
N ARG A 138 -6.64 -0.24 16.24
CA ARG A 138 -6.97 -0.95 17.48
C ARG A 138 -7.64 -2.31 17.26
N ARG A 139 -8.17 -2.53 16.05
CA ARG A 139 -8.80 -3.80 15.62
C ARG A 139 -7.76 -4.87 15.25
N ILE A 140 -6.51 -4.47 15.02
CA ILE A 140 -5.46 -5.37 14.55
C ILE A 140 -4.80 -5.99 15.77
N GLU A 141 -5.00 -7.30 15.93
CA GLU A 141 -4.38 -8.08 16.99
C GLU A 141 -3.02 -8.60 16.49
N GLN A 142 -1.96 -8.24 17.21
CA GLN A 142 -0.60 -8.69 16.92
C GLN A 142 0.17 -8.92 18.23
N PRO A 143 1.09 -9.90 18.28
CA PRO A 143 1.80 -10.27 19.50
C PRO A 143 2.98 -9.36 19.84
N ILE A 144 3.28 -8.40 18.96
CA ILE A 144 4.45 -7.52 19.02
C ILE A 144 4.04 -6.05 18.93
N THR A 145 4.94 -5.16 19.33
CA THR A 145 4.72 -3.71 19.22
C THR A 145 4.82 -3.24 17.76
N ASP A 146 4.28 -2.05 17.49
CA ASP A 146 4.33 -1.46 16.14
C ASP A 146 5.77 -1.26 15.64
N PRO A 147 6.73 -0.73 16.43
CA PRO A 147 8.14 -0.65 16.01
C PRO A 147 8.80 -2.01 15.77
N GLU A 148 8.49 -3.04 16.59
CA GLU A 148 9.03 -4.39 16.38
C GLU A 148 8.53 -5.00 15.06
N ARG A 149 7.25 -4.78 14.73
CA ARG A 149 6.67 -5.22 13.46
C ARG A 149 7.35 -4.54 12.28
N LEU A 150 7.50 -3.22 12.33
CA LEU A 150 8.20 -2.48 11.28
C LEU A 150 9.64 -2.99 11.12
N ALA A 151 10.36 -3.27 12.21
CA ALA A 151 11.73 -3.78 12.14
C ALA A 151 11.82 -5.12 11.37
N ILE A 152 10.86 -6.03 11.59
CA ILE A 152 10.75 -7.28 10.82
C ILE A 152 10.51 -6.96 9.33
N ASN A 153 9.59 -6.06 9.02
CA ASN A 153 9.27 -5.71 7.64
C ASN A 153 10.44 -5.02 6.92
N LEU A 154 11.19 -4.15 7.60
CA LEU A 154 12.41 -3.53 7.06
C LEU A 154 13.48 -4.58 6.74
N GLU A 155 13.64 -5.60 7.59
CA GLU A 155 14.59 -6.69 7.32
C GLU A 155 14.17 -7.55 6.14
N GLN A 156 12.88 -7.90 6.04
CA GLN A 156 12.32 -8.58 4.87
C GLN A 156 12.59 -7.80 3.57
N MET A 157 12.30 -6.49 3.56
CA MET A 157 12.57 -5.61 2.42
C MET A 157 14.05 -5.56 2.09
N ARG A 158 14.93 -5.36 3.08
CA ARG A 158 16.38 -5.28 2.89
C ARG A 158 16.94 -6.54 2.26
N GLN A 159 16.54 -7.72 2.75
CA GLN A 159 16.98 -9.00 2.19
C GLN A 159 16.57 -9.15 0.72
N ALA A 160 15.31 -8.81 0.39
CA ALA A 160 14.82 -8.88 -0.98
C ALA A 160 15.53 -7.89 -1.91
N ILE A 161 15.82 -6.68 -1.45
CA ILE A 161 16.56 -5.66 -2.20
C ILE A 161 18.01 -6.14 -2.46
N VAL A 162 18.70 -6.64 -1.44
CA VAL A 162 20.08 -7.15 -1.59
C VAL A 162 20.13 -8.26 -2.63
N ALA A 163 19.22 -9.24 -2.55
CA ALA A 163 19.13 -10.31 -3.54
C ALA A 163 18.83 -9.79 -4.96
N ALA A 164 17.98 -8.77 -5.09
CA ALA A 164 17.71 -8.13 -6.39
C ALA A 164 18.96 -7.46 -6.99
N LYS A 165 19.78 -6.82 -6.15
CA LYS A 165 21.03 -6.17 -6.58
C LYS A 165 22.08 -7.16 -7.01
N GLU A 166 22.23 -8.28 -6.29
CA GLU A 166 23.12 -9.37 -6.66
C GLU A 166 22.76 -9.92 -8.05
N ASP A 167 21.46 -10.00 -8.34
CA ASP A 167 20.92 -10.39 -9.65
C ASP A 167 20.91 -9.24 -10.69
N GLN A 168 21.48 -8.07 -10.35
CA GLN A 168 21.56 -6.88 -11.19
C GLN A 168 20.21 -6.39 -11.74
N ARG A 169 19.15 -6.54 -10.94
CA ARG A 169 17.79 -6.12 -11.31
C ARG A 169 17.54 -4.66 -10.98
N LYS A 170 16.70 -4.00 -11.77
CA LYS A 170 16.01 -2.78 -11.32
C LYS A 170 15.02 -3.16 -10.22
N ILE A 171 14.85 -2.31 -9.22
CA ILE A 171 14.08 -2.61 -8.03
C ILE A 171 12.89 -1.68 -7.94
N VAL A 172 11.70 -2.27 -7.78
CA VAL A 172 10.49 -1.56 -7.42
C VAL A 172 9.97 -2.12 -6.10
N VAL A 173 9.93 -1.30 -5.06
CA VAL A 173 9.35 -1.70 -3.77
C VAL A 173 7.92 -1.18 -3.69
N ILE A 174 7.00 -2.05 -3.32
CA ILE A 174 5.58 -1.72 -3.19
C ILE A 174 5.17 -2.07 -1.77
N ASN A 175 4.63 -1.08 -1.07
CA ASN A 175 4.08 -1.26 0.26
C ASN A 175 2.81 -0.43 0.45
N HIS A 176 2.16 -0.55 1.62
CA HIS A 176 0.93 0.17 1.89
C HIS A 176 1.14 1.51 2.60
N PHE A 177 2.02 1.55 3.61
CA PHE A 177 2.19 2.73 4.47
C PHE A 177 3.03 3.83 3.83
N ALA A 178 2.87 5.06 4.29
CA ALA A 178 3.71 6.16 3.84
C ALA A 178 5.18 5.93 4.20
N GLN A 179 6.05 6.44 3.32
CA GLN A 179 7.48 6.16 3.36
C GLN A 179 8.34 7.43 3.40
N GLU A 180 7.76 8.62 3.19
CA GLU A 180 8.50 9.88 3.17
C GLU A 180 7.75 11.01 3.89
N HIS A 181 8.48 11.77 4.70
CA HIS A 181 7.98 12.92 5.46
C HIS A 181 7.35 13.99 4.56
N GLU A 182 7.88 14.22 3.37
CA GLU A 182 7.37 15.20 2.41
C GLU A 182 5.93 14.90 1.97
N PHE A 183 5.49 13.64 2.00
CA PHE A 183 4.08 13.31 1.78
C PHE A 183 3.23 13.62 3.00
N ILE A 184 3.77 13.39 4.21
CA ILE A 184 3.08 13.67 5.48
C ILE A 184 2.85 15.18 5.66
N ASP A 185 3.81 16.01 5.27
CA ASP A 185 3.72 17.47 5.37
C ASP A 185 2.69 18.09 4.42
N GLN A 186 2.30 17.36 3.39
CA GLN A 186 1.24 17.77 2.47
C GLN A 186 -0.16 17.49 3.02
N ILE A 187 -0.29 16.74 4.12
CA ILE A 187 -1.60 16.45 4.71
C ILE A 187 -2.17 17.74 5.30
N PRO A 188 -3.36 18.17 4.88
CA PRO A 188 -3.95 19.42 5.33
C PRO A 188 -4.62 19.23 6.71
N PHE A 189 -3.91 18.72 7.71
CA PHE A 189 -4.42 18.67 9.08
C PHE A 189 -4.66 20.11 9.56
N ARG A 190 -5.92 20.53 9.55
CA ARG A 190 -6.33 21.88 9.95
C ARG A 190 -6.45 22.06 11.46
N MET A 191 -6.27 20.99 12.23
CA MET A 191 -6.44 20.98 13.69
C MET A 191 -5.28 20.23 14.33
N GLU A 192 -4.46 20.93 15.13
CA GLU A 192 -3.30 20.36 15.85
C GLU A 192 -3.64 19.11 16.66
N ARG A 193 -4.87 19.00 17.19
CA ARG A 193 -5.35 17.80 17.90
C ARG A 193 -5.36 16.52 17.05
N LEU A 194 -5.24 16.64 15.74
CA LEU A 194 -5.17 15.52 14.80
C LEU A 194 -3.72 15.19 14.41
N ASP A 195 -2.72 15.94 14.88
CA ASP A 195 -1.32 15.70 14.54
C ASP A 195 -0.84 14.32 14.99
N VAL A 196 -1.39 13.79 16.10
CA VAL A 196 -1.15 12.41 16.57
C VAL A 196 -1.47 11.35 15.51
N LEU A 197 -2.32 11.66 14.51
CA LEU A 197 -2.60 10.75 13.41
C LEU A 197 -1.36 10.45 12.58
N LYS A 198 -0.42 11.41 12.47
CA LYS A 198 0.84 11.23 11.74
C LYS A 198 1.64 10.03 12.23
N ALA A 199 1.55 9.72 13.53
CA ALA A 199 2.18 8.55 14.13
C ALA A 199 1.81 7.23 13.43
N PHE A 200 0.62 7.12 12.85
CA PHE A 200 0.09 5.88 12.28
C PHE A 200 0.12 5.84 10.75
N LEU A 201 0.79 6.80 10.11
CA LEU A 201 0.77 6.93 8.65
C LEU A 201 1.89 6.14 7.96
N GLY A 202 2.93 5.75 8.70
CA GLY A 202 4.06 5.02 8.15
C GLY A 202 5.34 5.30 8.93
N SER A 203 6.49 5.17 8.26
CA SER A 203 7.79 5.41 8.87
C SER A 203 8.81 5.95 7.87
N GLN A 204 9.61 6.91 8.32
CA GLN A 204 10.75 7.44 7.56
C GLN A 204 11.84 6.37 7.35
N ALA A 205 11.94 5.38 8.24
CA ALA A 205 12.94 4.31 8.11
C ALA A 205 12.74 3.46 6.84
N VAL A 206 11.52 3.43 6.29
CA VAL A 206 11.24 2.79 4.99
C VAL A 206 11.85 3.62 3.85
N GLY A 207 11.61 4.93 3.85
CA GLY A 207 12.18 5.87 2.89
C GLY A 207 13.70 5.88 2.91
N ASP A 208 14.28 5.96 4.10
CA ASP A 208 15.72 5.89 4.32
C ASP A 208 16.33 4.61 3.73
N LEU A 209 15.68 3.45 3.96
CA LEU A 209 16.10 2.19 3.34
C LEU A 209 16.05 2.26 1.80
N MET A 210 15.01 2.85 1.21
CA MET A 210 14.91 2.97 -0.25
C MET A 210 16.01 3.85 -0.84
N LEU A 211 16.33 4.96 -0.16
CA LEU A 211 17.40 5.89 -0.55
C LEU A 211 18.79 5.29 -0.40
N GLU A 212 19.09 4.71 0.77
CA GLU A 212 20.35 4.02 1.04
C GLU A 212 20.60 2.89 0.03
N GLN A 213 19.52 2.21 -0.37
CA GLN A 213 19.59 1.11 -1.32
C GLN A 213 19.40 1.55 -2.78
N GLN A 214 19.20 2.83 -3.09
CA GLN A 214 19.04 3.32 -4.47
C GLN A 214 18.00 2.52 -5.26
N VAL A 215 16.85 2.25 -4.63
CA VAL A 215 15.71 1.59 -5.27
C VAL A 215 15.12 2.53 -6.33
N GLN A 216 14.85 2.06 -7.54
CA GLN A 216 14.42 2.96 -8.63
C GLN A 216 13.02 3.55 -8.40
N ALA A 217 12.09 2.75 -7.87
CA ALA A 217 10.75 3.22 -7.54
C ALA A 217 10.23 2.61 -6.24
N ALA A 218 9.63 3.45 -5.40
CA ALA A 218 8.98 3.03 -4.18
C ALA A 218 7.53 3.52 -4.17
N VAL A 219 6.57 2.61 -4.11
CA VAL A 219 5.13 2.91 -4.21
C VAL A 219 4.43 2.58 -2.91
N SER A 220 3.69 3.56 -2.38
CA SER A 220 2.91 3.49 -1.14
C SER A 220 1.44 3.83 -1.39
N GLY A 221 0.61 3.68 -0.36
CA GLY A 221 -0.80 4.07 -0.31
C GLY A 221 -1.14 4.82 0.99
N HIS A 222 -2.25 4.43 1.63
CA HIS A 222 -2.72 4.81 2.97
C HIS A 222 -3.08 6.29 3.20
N LEU A 223 -2.37 7.23 2.57
CA LEU A 223 -2.52 8.66 2.84
C LEU A 223 -3.79 9.27 2.28
N HIS A 224 -4.40 8.64 1.27
CA HIS A 224 -5.59 9.15 0.56
C HIS A 224 -5.38 10.57 0.02
N LEU A 225 -4.12 10.89 -0.29
CA LEU A 225 -3.72 12.15 -0.88
C LEU A 225 -3.39 11.99 -2.36
N HIS A 226 -3.80 12.97 -3.16
CA HIS A 226 -3.41 13.05 -4.57
C HIS A 226 -2.18 13.94 -4.71
N VAL A 227 -1.04 13.39 -4.35
CA VAL A 227 0.28 14.04 -4.46
C VAL A 227 0.96 13.66 -5.77
N GLN A 228 1.88 14.52 -6.22
CA GLN A 228 2.76 14.20 -7.33
C GLN A 228 3.83 13.19 -6.89
N ALA A 229 4.40 12.48 -7.85
CA ALA A 229 5.59 11.67 -7.60
C ALA A 229 6.73 12.54 -7.07
N LEU A 230 7.48 12.00 -6.12
CA LEU A 230 8.56 12.70 -5.42
C LEU A 230 9.90 12.05 -5.78
N PRO A 231 10.66 12.61 -6.73
CA PRO A 231 12.01 12.14 -7.02
C PRO A 231 12.99 12.66 -5.96
N LEU A 232 13.71 11.75 -5.30
CA LEU A 232 14.78 12.02 -4.35
C LEU A 232 15.99 11.13 -4.68
N GLN A 233 17.12 11.75 -5.01
CA GLN A 233 18.32 11.03 -5.46
C GLN A 233 17.98 10.11 -6.66
N GLU A 234 18.30 8.83 -6.57
CA GLU A 234 18.02 7.82 -7.61
C GLU A 234 16.65 7.12 -7.42
N THR A 235 15.91 7.50 -6.37
CA THR A 235 14.62 6.88 -6.00
C THR A 235 13.47 7.82 -6.35
N THR A 236 12.44 7.30 -7.01
CA THR A 236 11.16 8.02 -7.13
C THR A 236 10.10 7.41 -6.23
N PHE A 237 9.54 8.24 -5.36
CA PHE A 237 8.47 7.86 -4.44
C PHE A 237 7.10 8.19 -5.05
N TYR A 238 6.16 7.27 -4.88
CA TYR A 238 4.79 7.40 -5.38
C TYR A 238 3.78 7.11 -4.27
N ASN A 239 2.62 7.75 -4.39
CA ASN A 239 1.42 7.41 -3.64
C ASN A 239 0.30 7.01 -4.62
N ALA A 240 -0.18 5.78 -4.49
CA ALA A 240 -1.16 5.14 -5.36
C ALA A 240 -2.59 5.16 -4.79
N SER A 241 -2.84 5.91 -3.70
CA SER A 241 -4.16 5.97 -3.09
C SER A 241 -5.23 6.55 -4.02
N VAL A 242 -6.36 5.85 -4.08
CA VAL A 242 -7.63 6.33 -4.65
C VAL A 242 -8.40 7.13 -3.61
N GLY A 243 -8.61 6.55 -2.42
CA GLY A 243 -9.22 7.21 -1.25
C GLY A 243 -10.75 7.08 -1.19
N TYR A 244 -11.40 7.95 -0.42
CA TYR A 244 -12.83 7.90 -0.14
C TYR A 244 -13.69 8.83 -0.99
N HIS A 245 -14.89 8.35 -1.32
CA HIS A 245 -15.99 9.16 -1.87
C HIS A 245 -17.33 8.80 -1.21
N THR A 246 -17.32 8.71 0.12
CA THR A 246 -18.50 8.42 0.92
C THR A 246 -19.45 9.62 1.02
N ARG A 247 -20.55 9.50 1.78
CA ARG A 247 -21.44 10.63 2.08
C ARG A 247 -20.75 11.73 2.92
N ARG A 248 -19.74 11.38 3.72
CA ARG A 248 -19.11 12.29 4.70
C ARG A 248 -17.72 12.78 4.30
N VAL A 249 -17.03 11.99 3.49
CA VAL A 249 -15.64 12.24 3.06
C VAL A 249 -15.61 12.19 1.53
N LYS A 250 -14.97 13.19 0.93
CA LYS A 250 -14.88 13.41 -0.51
C LYS A 250 -13.43 13.75 -0.86
N GLU A 251 -12.65 12.72 -1.16
CA GLU A 251 -11.24 12.82 -1.54
C GLU A 251 -11.06 12.66 -3.05
N TRP A 252 -11.94 11.91 -3.72
CA TRP A 252 -11.90 11.81 -5.19
C TRP A 252 -12.12 13.16 -5.86
N PHE A 253 -11.36 13.43 -6.91
CA PHE A 253 -11.53 14.62 -7.75
C PHE A 253 -12.57 14.40 -8.86
N SER A 254 -12.83 13.15 -9.22
CA SER A 254 -13.88 12.74 -10.14
C SER A 254 -15.16 12.30 -9.42
N ASN A 255 -16.22 12.06 -10.21
CA ASN A 255 -17.56 11.72 -9.71
C ASN A 255 -17.87 10.22 -9.74
N ASP A 256 -16.96 9.39 -10.27
CA ASP A 256 -17.14 7.95 -10.38
C ASP A 256 -15.84 7.20 -10.10
N PHE A 257 -15.99 5.96 -9.65
CA PHE A 257 -14.87 5.15 -9.19
C PHE A 257 -13.86 4.86 -10.30
N MET A 258 -14.31 4.53 -11.51
CA MET A 258 -13.40 4.07 -12.56
C MET A 258 -12.56 5.22 -13.13
N THR A 259 -13.15 6.41 -13.26
CA THR A 259 -12.39 7.61 -13.62
C THR A 259 -11.35 7.93 -12.54
N GLU A 260 -11.73 7.87 -11.26
CA GLU A 260 -10.79 8.12 -10.18
C GLU A 260 -9.66 7.11 -10.16
N TRP A 261 -10.02 5.82 -10.14
CA TRP A 261 -9.08 4.71 -10.12
C TRP A 261 -8.08 4.80 -11.28
N ALA A 262 -8.55 5.08 -12.50
CA ALA A 262 -7.68 5.23 -13.67
C ALA A 262 -6.74 6.45 -13.57
N ASN A 263 -7.22 7.58 -13.03
CA ASN A 263 -6.40 8.78 -12.83
C ASN A 263 -5.35 8.61 -11.72
N ARG A 264 -5.62 7.75 -10.75
CA ARG A 264 -4.74 7.48 -9.60
C ARG A 264 -3.81 6.29 -9.80
N LEU A 265 -4.06 5.48 -10.84
CA LEU A 265 -3.24 4.32 -11.18
C LEU A 265 -1.80 4.75 -11.50
N ILE A 266 -0.85 4.22 -10.73
CA ILE A 266 0.57 4.38 -11.04
C ILE A 266 0.94 3.32 -12.05
N VAL A 267 1.37 3.72 -13.25
CA VAL A 267 1.85 2.81 -14.29
C VAL A 267 3.34 3.04 -14.50
N LEU A 268 4.14 2.01 -14.23
CA LEU A 268 5.58 2.03 -14.40
C LEU A 268 5.95 1.20 -15.63
N ASP A 269 6.74 1.79 -16.53
CA ASP A 269 7.42 1.05 -17.58
C ASP A 269 8.74 0.52 -17.03
N VAL A 270 8.82 -0.80 -16.87
CA VAL A 270 9.99 -1.52 -16.36
C VAL A 270 10.69 -2.33 -17.45
#